data_AF-A0A5C4TIZ7-F1
#
_entry.id   AF-A0A5C4TIZ7-F1
#
_cell.length_a   1.000
_cell.length_b   1.000
_cell.length_c   1.000
_cell.angle_alpha   90.00
_cell.angle_beta   90.00
_cell.angle_gamma   90.00
#
_symmetry.space_group_name_H-M   'P 1'
#
loop_
_entity.id
_entity.type
_entity.pdbx_description
1 polymer ?
#
loop_
_entity_poly.entity_id
_entity_poly.type
_entity_poly.pdbx_seq_one_letter_code
_entity_poly.pdbx_strand_id
1 'polypeptide(L)'
;MSDNLSFNDLNEQAQMKAITGFMPFYGKLLANNELDVMTTFDFDHVMADINRTIKTVSNKTPEEIYSYVINFNSAAIHDLVNELPQTYFDNGNPMTDWSEWYVDEANRLDPGATL
;
A
#
# COMPACT_ATOMS: atom_id res chain seq x y z
N MET A 1 -4.85 2.22 25.73
CA MET A 1 -5.25 1.41 24.56
C MET A 1 -4.66 2.13 23.37
N SER A 2 -3.91 1.44 22.53
CA SER A 2 -3.49 2.00 21.24
C SER A 2 -4.73 2.09 20.35
N ASP A 3 -5.06 3.29 19.89
CA ASP A 3 -6.23 3.51 19.03
C ASP A 3 -6.05 2.77 17.70
N ASN A 4 -7.08 2.03 17.30
CA ASN A 4 -7.19 1.34 16.02
C ASN A 4 -7.85 2.31 15.04
N LEU A 5 -7.04 3.03 14.28
CA LEU A 5 -7.48 4.08 13.37
C LEU A 5 -7.51 3.57 11.93
N SER A 6 -8.53 3.99 11.17
CA SER A 6 -8.47 3.88 9.71
C SER A 6 -7.49 4.91 9.15
N PHE A 7 -7.05 4.73 7.91
CA PHE A 7 -6.11 5.65 7.29
C PHE A 7 -6.63 7.11 7.24
N ASN A 8 -7.94 7.29 6.99
CA ASN A 8 -8.57 8.62 6.98
C ASN A 8 -8.71 9.27 8.37
N ASP A 9 -8.60 8.50 9.45
CA ASP A 9 -8.64 9.04 10.82
C ASP A 9 -7.25 9.54 11.29
N LEU A 10 -6.19 9.23 10.54
CA LEU A 10 -4.84 9.71 10.81
C LEU A 10 -4.71 11.21 10.49
N ASN A 11 -3.84 11.89 11.24
CA ASN A 11 -3.40 13.23 10.83
C ASN A 11 -2.49 13.15 9.59
N GLU A 12 -2.29 14.29 8.92
CA GLU A 12 -1.51 14.38 7.68
C GLU A 12 -0.08 13.80 7.81
N GLN A 13 0.61 14.05 8.92
CA GLN A 13 1.95 13.52 9.16
C GLN A 13 1.96 11.99 9.26
N ALA A 14 0.97 11.42 9.96
CA ALA A 14 0.80 9.99 10.12
C ALA A 14 0.37 9.32 8.81
N GLN A 15 -0.49 9.96 8.02
CA GLN A 15 -0.86 9.48 6.67
C GLN A 15 0.38 9.42 5.75
N MET A 16 1.19 10.47 5.71
CA MET A 16 2.41 10.49 4.91
C MET A 16 3.38 9.37 5.33
N LYS A 17 3.48 9.09 6.64
CA LYS A 17 4.30 8.00 7.15
C LYS A 17 3.75 6.62 6.77
N ALA A 18 2.44 6.42 6.86
CA ALA A 18 1.78 5.19 6.42
C ALA A 18 2.03 4.93 4.93
N ILE A 19 1.83 5.95 4.08
CA ILE A 19 2.13 5.89 2.64
C ILE A 19 3.59 5.54 2.38
N THR A 20 4.52 6.24 3.06
CA THR A 20 5.97 6.02 2.89
C THR A 20 6.37 4.59 3.29
N GLY A 21 5.76 4.03 4.33
CA GLY A 21 5.99 2.64 4.75
C GLY A 21 5.35 1.60 3.83
N PHE A 22 4.24 1.95 3.17
CA PHE A 22 3.53 1.09 2.23
C PHE A 22 4.25 0.92 0.88
N MET A 23 4.82 2.00 0.33
CA MET A 23 5.37 1.98 -1.04
C MET A 23 6.46 0.93 -1.30
N PRO A 24 7.42 0.67 -0.38
CA PRO A 24 8.39 -0.41 -0.57
C PRO A 24 7.76 -1.80 -0.65
N PHE A 25 6.67 -2.04 0.09
CA PHE A 25 5.92 -3.29 0.03
C PHE A 25 5.19 -3.41 -1.31
N TYR A 26 4.43 -2.39 -1.70
CA TYR A 26 3.72 -2.36 -2.99
C TYR A 26 4.68 -2.54 -4.19
N GLY A 27 5.83 -1.87 -4.15
CA GLY A 27 6.85 -1.98 -5.20
C GLY A 27 7.41 -3.39 -5.35
N LYS A 28 7.59 -4.13 -4.24
CA LYS A 28 8.01 -5.54 -4.27
C LYS A 28 6.95 -6.44 -4.92
N LEU A 29 5.69 -6.29 -4.52
CA LEU A 29 4.59 -7.05 -5.12
C LEU A 29 4.51 -6.81 -6.64
N LEU A 30 4.61 -5.56 -7.07
CA LEU A 30 4.64 -5.23 -8.50
C LEU A 30 5.82 -5.87 -9.22
N ALA A 31 7.02 -5.85 -8.64
CA ALA A 31 8.21 -6.45 -9.23
C ALA A 31 8.11 -7.97 -9.38
N ASN A 32 7.44 -8.63 -8.44
CA ASN A 32 7.24 -10.07 -8.41
C ASN A 32 5.99 -10.55 -9.17
N ASN A 33 5.17 -9.63 -9.68
CA ASN A 33 3.85 -9.92 -10.25
C ASN A 33 2.90 -10.61 -9.23
N GLU A 34 2.93 -10.12 -7.99
CA GLU A 34 2.15 -10.60 -6.84
C GLU A 34 1.12 -9.55 -6.41
N LEU A 35 0.42 -8.92 -7.35
CA LEU A 35 -0.57 -7.87 -7.05
C LEU A 35 -1.99 -8.39 -6.85
N ASP A 36 -2.22 -9.70 -6.97
CA ASP A 36 -3.56 -10.29 -7.04
C ASP A 36 -4.45 -9.89 -5.86
N VAL A 37 -3.95 -9.97 -4.62
CA VAL A 37 -4.72 -9.53 -3.44
C VAL A 37 -4.98 -8.03 -3.48
N MET A 38 -3.99 -7.21 -3.85
CA MET A 38 -4.15 -5.75 -3.94
C MET A 38 -5.25 -5.36 -4.93
N THR A 39 -5.35 -6.07 -6.06
CA THR A 39 -6.39 -5.78 -7.07
C THR A 39 -7.81 -6.00 -6.58
N THR A 40 -8.01 -6.77 -5.50
CA THR A 40 -9.34 -6.95 -4.91
C THR A 40 -9.85 -5.72 -4.15
N PHE A 41 -8.93 -4.79 -3.82
CA PHE A 41 -9.22 -3.57 -3.07
C PHE A 41 -9.13 -2.29 -3.91
N ASP A 42 -8.66 -2.35 -5.16
CA ASP A 42 -8.50 -1.20 -6.06
C ASP A 42 -9.84 -0.75 -6.67
N PHE A 43 -10.76 -0.29 -5.82
CA PHE A 43 -12.13 0.05 -6.22
C PHE A 43 -12.17 1.30 -7.11
N ASP A 44 -11.28 2.27 -6.85
CA ASP A 44 -11.12 3.49 -7.65
C ASP A 44 -10.21 3.29 -8.88
N HIS A 45 -9.71 2.07 -9.12
CA HIS A 45 -8.92 1.69 -10.30
C HIS A 45 -7.63 2.50 -10.50
N VAL A 46 -7.00 2.89 -9.39
CA VAL A 46 -5.83 3.78 -9.32
C VAL A 46 -4.50 3.03 -9.46
N MET A 47 -4.46 1.72 -9.20
CA MET A 47 -3.23 0.92 -9.28
C MET A 47 -2.58 0.99 -10.67
N ALA A 48 -3.37 1.07 -11.74
CA ALA A 48 -2.85 1.13 -13.11
C ALA A 48 -1.95 2.36 -13.34
N ASP A 49 -2.32 3.50 -12.77
CA ASP A 49 -1.56 4.75 -12.89
C ASP A 49 -0.31 4.74 -12.00
N ILE A 50 -0.41 4.21 -10.78
CA ILE A 50 0.75 4.00 -9.89
C ILE A 50 1.77 3.08 -10.56
N ASN A 51 1.32 1.95 -11.10
CA ASN A 51 2.14 0.97 -11.80
C ASN A 51 2.82 1.56 -13.03
N ARG A 52 2.09 2.39 -13.79
CA ARG A 52 2.65 3.09 -14.95
C ARG A 52 3.78 4.03 -14.53
N THR A 53 3.57 4.85 -13.49
CA THR A 53 4.60 5.78 -13.01
C THR A 53 5.85 5.04 -12.54
N ILE A 54 5.71 3.98 -11.73
CA ILE A 54 6.85 3.16 -11.27
C ILE A 54 7.67 2.66 -12.47
N LYS A 55 7.00 2.14 -13.50
CA LYS A 55 7.66 1.67 -14.73
C LYS A 55 8.32 2.81 -15.51
N THR A 56 7.70 3.99 -15.57
CA THR A 56 8.27 5.17 -16.26
C THR A 56 9.56 5.64 -15.61
N VAL A 57 9.69 5.54 -14.29
CA VAL A 57 10.88 5.98 -13.55
C VAL A 57 11.78 4.83 -13.09
N SER A 58 11.65 3.63 -13.69
CA SER A 58 12.35 2.42 -13.26
C SER A 58 13.88 2.43 -13.43
N ASN A 59 14.43 3.50 -14.03
CA ASN A 59 15.86 3.72 -14.18
C ASN A 59 16.52 4.39 -12.95
N LYS A 60 15.73 4.69 -11.91
CA LYS A 60 16.16 5.31 -10.64
C LYS A 60 16.41 4.26 -9.55
N THR A 61 16.96 4.68 -8.40
CA THR A 61 17.02 3.78 -7.23
C THR A 61 15.62 3.55 -6.64
N PRO A 62 15.38 2.46 -5.89
CA PRO A 62 14.08 2.23 -5.26
C PRO A 62 13.59 3.41 -4.41
N GLU A 63 14.47 4.03 -3.62
CA GLU A 63 14.13 5.18 -2.78
C GLU A 63 13.71 6.41 -3.59
N GLU A 64 14.40 6.65 -4.71
CA GLU A 64 14.07 7.73 -5.64
C GLU A 64 12.74 7.45 -6.38
N ILE A 65 12.48 6.19 -6.76
CA ILE A 65 11.22 5.76 -7.36
C ILE A 65 10.08 6.04 -6.40
N TYR A 66 10.14 5.52 -5.17
CA TYR A 66 9.06 5.67 -4.20
C TYR A 66 8.83 7.14 -3.86
N SER A 67 9.89 7.91 -3.66
CA SER A 67 9.77 9.35 -3.42
C SER A 67 9.11 10.08 -4.61
N TYR A 68 9.46 9.73 -5.86
CA TYR A 68 8.83 10.32 -7.04
C TYR A 68 7.35 9.94 -7.14
N VAL A 69 7.03 8.67 -6.95
CA VAL A 69 5.67 8.12 -7.08
C VAL A 69 4.75 8.67 -5.99
N ILE A 70 5.21 8.78 -4.73
CA ILE A 70 4.45 9.42 -3.64
C ILE A 70 4.08 10.85 -4.00
N ASN A 71 5.00 11.62 -4.58
CA ASN A 71 4.73 13.00 -4.95
C ASN A 71 3.83 13.12 -6.18
N PHE A 72 4.05 12.30 -7.21
CA PHE A 72 3.33 12.39 -8.48
C PHE A 72 1.93 11.76 -8.43
N ASN A 73 1.77 10.65 -7.70
CA ASN A 73 0.53 9.89 -7.55
C ASN A 73 -0.09 10.06 -6.16
N SER A 74 0.16 11.17 -5.45
CA SER A 74 -0.26 11.37 -4.05
C SER A 74 -1.74 11.02 -3.80
N ALA A 75 -2.66 11.56 -4.60
CA ALA A 75 -4.09 11.26 -4.48
C ALA A 75 -4.41 9.77 -4.72
N ALA A 76 -3.91 9.19 -5.82
CA ALA A 76 -4.09 7.78 -6.15
C ALA A 76 -3.56 6.83 -5.06
N ILE A 77 -2.45 7.17 -4.40
CA ILE A 77 -1.91 6.35 -3.31
C ILE A 77 -2.74 6.53 -2.04
N HIS A 78 -3.25 7.73 -1.78
CA HIS A 78 -4.16 8.00 -0.67
C HIS A 78 -5.44 7.18 -0.81
N ASP A 79 -6.05 7.21 -1.99
CA ASP A 79 -7.26 6.43 -2.33
C ASP A 79 -6.98 4.94 -2.12
N LEU A 80 -5.92 4.39 -2.74
CA LEU A 80 -5.59 2.98 -2.61
C LEU A 80 -5.36 2.56 -1.15
N VAL A 81 -4.54 3.30 -0.39
CA VAL A 81 -4.22 2.95 1.01
C VAL A 81 -5.46 3.03 1.90
N ASN A 82 -6.40 3.93 1.60
CA ASN A 82 -7.67 4.03 2.31
C ASN A 82 -8.63 2.86 2.02
N GLU A 83 -8.54 2.23 0.85
CA GLU A 83 -9.36 1.08 0.48
C GLU A 83 -8.89 -0.23 1.14
N LEU A 84 -7.64 -0.29 1.60
CA LEU A 84 -7.08 -1.48 2.22
C LEU A 84 -7.67 -1.69 3.63
N PRO A 85 -8.12 -2.90 3.99
CA PRO A 85 -8.50 -3.25 5.36
C PRO A 85 -7.27 -3.41 6.27
N GLN A 86 -6.47 -2.36 6.39
CA GLN A 86 -5.35 -2.21 7.32
C GLN A 86 -5.72 -1.15 8.37
N THR A 87 -5.18 -1.30 9.58
CA THR A 87 -5.40 -0.35 10.66
C THR A 87 -4.08 0.22 11.13
N TYR A 88 -4.13 1.40 11.76
CA TYR A 88 -2.94 2.16 12.08
C TYR A 88 -2.96 2.62 13.53
N PHE A 89 -1.76 2.72 14.11
CA PHE A 89 -1.55 3.53 15.30
C PHE A 89 -1.61 5.03 14.94
N ASP A 90 -1.87 5.88 15.93
CA ASP A 90 -1.87 7.36 15.80
C ASP A 90 -0.62 7.95 15.12
N ASN A 91 0.51 7.25 15.21
CA ASN A 91 1.78 7.63 14.61
C ASN A 91 1.96 7.18 13.15
N GLY A 92 0.93 6.60 12.53
CA GLY A 92 0.92 6.14 11.13
C GLY A 92 1.62 4.81 10.86
N ASN A 93 2.12 4.11 11.88
CA ASN A 93 2.57 2.73 11.71
C ASN A 93 1.36 1.82 11.51
N PRO A 94 1.40 0.86 10.59
CA PRO A 94 0.36 -0.15 10.50
C PRO A 94 0.36 -1.02 11.76
N MET A 95 -0.81 -1.53 12.15
CA MET A 95 -0.95 -2.45 13.29
C MET A 95 -0.46 -3.85 12.98
N THR A 96 -0.60 -4.28 11.72
CA THR A 96 -0.06 -5.52 11.18
C THR A 96 1.00 -5.20 10.14
N ASP A 97 2.15 -5.89 10.15
CA ASP A 97 3.16 -5.71 9.10
C ASP A 97 2.54 -5.97 7.72
N TRP A 98 2.95 -5.22 6.69
CA TRP A 98 2.35 -5.37 5.36
C TRP A 98 2.48 -6.77 4.76
N SER A 99 3.59 -7.47 5.07
CA SER A 99 3.81 -8.83 4.57
C SER A 99 2.88 -9.83 5.27
N GLU A 100 2.70 -9.68 6.58
CA GLU A 100 1.77 -10.48 7.38
C GLU A 100 0.32 -10.20 6.96
N TRP A 101 -0.04 -8.93 6.83
CA TRP A 101 -1.34 -8.47 6.36
C TRP A 101 -1.69 -9.06 4.99
N TYR A 102 -0.73 -9.09 4.05
CA TYR A 102 -0.95 -9.64 2.71
C TYR A 102 -1.25 -11.14 2.75
N VAL A 103 -0.53 -11.90 3.59
CA VAL A 103 -0.74 -13.34 3.76
C VAL A 103 -2.10 -13.61 4.42
N ASP A 104 -2.44 -12.87 5.45
CA ASP A 104 -3.74 -12.99 6.13
C ASP A 104 -4.90 -12.71 5.17
N GLU A 105 -4.76 -11.67 4.34
CA GLU A 105 -5.77 -11.29 3.38
C GLU A 105 -5.86 -12.28 2.21
N ALA A 106 -4.73 -12.80 1.72
CA ALA A 106 -4.70 -13.90 0.75
C ALA A 106 -5.45 -15.13 1.28
N ASN A 107 -5.16 -15.55 2.52
CA ASN A 107 -5.83 -16.68 3.18
C ASN A 107 -7.32 -16.44 3.40
N ARG A 108 -7.74 -15.18 3.62
CA ARG A 108 -9.15 -14.82 3.79
C ARG A 108 -9.91 -14.90 2.47
N LEU A 109 -9.30 -14.47 1.38
CA LEU A 109 -9.89 -14.46 0.03
C LEU A 109 -9.92 -15.88 -0.58
N ASP A 110 -8.89 -16.67 -0.35
CA ASP A 110 -8.83 -18.07 -0.76
C ASP A 110 -8.28 -18.98 0.37
N PRO A 111 -9.14 -19.41 1.31
CA PRO A 111 -8.74 -20.29 2.41
C PRO A 111 -8.24 -21.67 1.97
N GLY A 112 -8.35 -22.02 0.67
CA GLY A 112 -7.94 -23.30 0.09
C GLY A 112 -6.69 -23.22 -0.77
N ALA A 113 -6.17 -22.03 -1.07
CA ALA A 113 -4.91 -21.85 -1.78
C ALA A 113 -3.74 -22.12 -0.82
N THR A 114 -3.01 -23.22 -1.05
CA THR A 114 -1.69 -23.40 -0.44
C THR A 114 -0.69 -22.47 -1.13
N LEU A 115 -0.18 -21.47 -0.38
CA LEU A 115 1.03 -20.70 -0.75
C LEU A 115 2.28 -21.59 -0.65
#